data_AF-A0A6A4GM68-F1
#
_entry.id   AF-A0A6A4GM68-F1
#
_cell.length_a   1.000
_cell.length_b   1.000
_cell.length_c   1.000
_cell.angle_alpha   90.00
_cell.angle_beta   90.00
_cell.angle_gamma   90.00
#
_symmetry.space_group_name_H-M   'P 1'
#
loop_
_entity.id
_entity.type
_entity.pdbx_description
1 polymer ?
#
loop_
_entity_poly.entity_id
_entity_poly.type
_entity_poly.pdbx_seq_one_letter_code
_entity_poly.pdbx_strand_id
1 'polypeptide(L)'
;TYWVSMSGVNRTSTPVYLTLGNIPCSLRRKPTQQACVLLVYLPAEKLNKDGLAKREASGCYQRLFHEAMQHIVSPLVVAGKDGAEMANADGEVRHVHPILASYVTDFPEQCMVTCSKYGTCPKCR
;
A
#
# COMPACT_ATOMS: atom_id res chain seq x y z
N THR A 1 3.29 4.11 -19.82
CA THR A 1 3.52 3.25 -18.65
C THR A 1 2.89 3.88 -17.43
N TYR A 2 1.98 3.16 -16.76
CA TYR A 2 1.31 3.65 -15.55
C TYR A 2 1.96 2.99 -14.34
N TRP A 3 2.71 3.78 -13.58
CA TRP A 3 3.28 3.34 -12.32
C TRP A 3 2.28 3.62 -11.21
N VAL A 4 2.18 2.71 -10.25
CA VAL A 4 1.26 2.84 -9.14
C VAL A 4 2.07 2.96 -7.84
N SER A 5 1.67 3.86 -6.96
CA SER A 5 2.28 4.01 -5.64
C SER A 5 1.23 3.98 -4.53
N MET A 6 1.61 3.41 -3.39
CA MET A 6 0.73 3.26 -2.23
C MET A 6 1.19 4.10 -1.06
N SER A 7 0.28 4.56 -0.21
CA SER A 7 0.63 5.24 1.05
C SER A 7 -0.33 4.89 2.17
N GLY A 8 0.13 4.93 3.43
CA GLY A 8 -0.75 4.74 4.58
C GLY A 8 -0.31 5.52 5.82
N VAL A 9 -1.27 6.21 6.46
CA VAL A 9 -1.10 6.99 7.70
C VAL A 9 -2.45 7.11 8.42
N ASN A 10 -2.62 6.54 9.63
CA ASN A 10 -3.36 7.12 10.80
C ASN A 10 -3.36 6.18 12.04
N ARG A 11 -3.65 6.74 13.23
CA ARG A 11 -3.53 6.10 14.57
C ARG A 11 -4.66 5.15 15.00
N THR A 12 -5.76 5.04 14.25
CA THR A 12 -6.95 4.20 14.61
C THR A 12 -7.32 3.16 13.56
N SER A 13 -6.95 3.41 12.31
CA SER A 13 -6.98 2.48 11.19
C SER A 13 -5.93 2.96 10.20
N THR A 14 -5.23 2.05 9.52
CA THR A 14 -4.21 2.44 8.54
C THR A 14 -4.89 2.48 7.17
N PRO A 15 -5.33 3.65 6.67
CA PRO A 15 -5.86 3.75 5.32
C PRO A 15 -4.75 3.43 4.32
N VAL A 16 -5.10 2.73 3.26
CA VAL A 16 -4.19 2.43 2.15
C VAL A 16 -4.69 3.20 0.94
N TYR A 17 -3.91 4.18 0.51
CA TYR A 17 -4.18 4.97 -0.67
C TYR A 17 -3.38 4.45 -1.87
N LEU A 18 -3.93 4.63 -3.05
CA LEU A 18 -3.31 4.36 -4.34
C LEU A 18 -3.24 5.65 -5.16
N THR A 19 -2.12 5.87 -5.85
CA THR A 19 -1.97 7.01 -6.77
C THR A 19 -1.11 6.64 -7.96
N LEU A 20 -1.35 7.32 -9.08
CA LEU A 20 -0.53 7.18 -10.28
C LEU A 20 0.79 7.92 -10.10
N GLY A 21 1.90 7.23 -10.38
CA GLY A 21 3.25 7.76 -10.25
C GLY A 21 3.60 8.85 -11.25
N ASN A 22 2.81 9.00 -12.32
CA ASN A 22 2.96 10.09 -13.28
C ASN A 22 2.34 11.42 -12.78
N ILE A 23 1.63 11.43 -11.64
CA ILE A 23 1.06 12.64 -11.06
C ILE A 23 2.10 13.34 -10.17
N PRO A 24 2.40 14.64 -10.41
CA PRO A 24 3.31 15.43 -9.58
C PRO A 24 2.98 15.36 -8.08
N CYS A 25 4.01 15.30 -7.22
CA CYS A 25 3.85 15.29 -5.77
C CYS A 25 3.01 16.47 -5.24
N SER A 26 3.13 17.64 -5.88
CA SER A 26 2.39 18.85 -5.53
C SER A 26 0.88 18.70 -5.75
N LEU A 27 0.45 17.90 -6.73
CA LEU A 27 -0.95 17.59 -6.99
C LEU A 27 -1.44 16.45 -6.09
N ARG A 28 -0.62 15.41 -5.87
CA ARG A 28 -0.93 14.31 -4.94
C ARG A 28 -1.22 14.79 -3.50
N ARG A 29 -0.58 15.87 -3.08
CA ARG A 29 -0.75 16.49 -1.76
C ARG A 29 -1.96 17.42 -1.64
N LYS A 30 -2.71 17.66 -2.73
CA LYS A 30 -3.92 18.50 -2.71
C LYS A 30 -5.16 17.60 -2.67
N PRO A 31 -5.88 17.50 -1.55
CA PRO A 31 -7.08 16.67 -1.44
C PRO A 31 -8.15 17.01 -2.48
N THR A 32 -8.24 18.27 -2.88
CA THR A 32 -9.19 18.77 -3.89
C THR A 32 -8.93 18.24 -5.31
N GLN A 33 -7.75 17.69 -5.59
CA GLN A 33 -7.37 17.20 -6.91
C GLN A 33 -7.65 15.71 -7.10
N GLN A 34 -8.12 15.00 -6.06
CA GLN A 34 -8.50 13.58 -6.11
C GLN A 34 -7.43 12.66 -6.75
N ALA A 35 -6.16 13.06 -6.65
CA ALA A 35 -5.03 12.34 -7.25
C ALA A 35 -4.68 11.02 -6.52
N CYS A 36 -5.28 10.79 -5.35
CA CYS A 36 -5.12 9.58 -4.55
C CYS A 36 -6.49 8.96 -4.28
N VAL A 37 -6.63 7.66 -4.53
CA VAL A 37 -7.84 6.87 -4.27
C VAL A 37 -7.62 6.03 -3.02
N LEU A 38 -8.58 6.02 -2.10
CA LEU A 38 -8.55 5.12 -0.94
C LEU A 38 -8.98 3.71 -1.37
N LEU A 39 -8.15 2.70 -1.11
CA LEU A 39 -8.46 1.30 -1.40
C LEU A 39 -9.10 0.59 -0.23
N VAL A 40 -8.52 0.72 0.96
CA VAL A 40 -8.96 -0.03 2.15
C VAL A 40 -8.57 0.71 3.43
N TYR A 41 -9.29 0.41 4.52
CA TYR A 41 -8.81 0.65 5.87
C TYR A 41 -8.31 -0.66 6.44
N LEU A 42 -7.01 -0.76 6.73
CA LEU A 42 -6.48 -1.92 7.41
C LEU A 42 -6.88 -1.90 8.88
N PRO A 43 -7.30 -3.05 9.44
CA PRO A 43 -7.62 -3.15 10.86
C PRO A 43 -6.35 -2.87 11.68
N ALA A 44 -6.40 -1.83 12.50
CA ALA A 44 -5.37 -1.52 13.50
C ALA A 44 -5.72 -2.12 14.88
N GLU A 45 -6.74 -2.99 14.93
CA GLU A 45 -7.17 -3.55 16.20
C GLU A 45 -6.03 -4.31 16.88
N LYS A 46 -5.84 -3.95 18.15
CA LYS A 46 -4.96 -4.64 19.06
C LYS A 46 -5.51 -6.06 19.17
N LEU A 47 -4.90 -7.02 18.45
CA LEU A 47 -5.13 -8.44 18.68
C LEU A 47 -5.25 -8.68 20.19
N ASN A 48 -6.34 -9.33 20.63
CA ASN A 48 -6.55 -9.65 22.03
C ASN A 48 -5.27 -10.25 22.60
N LYS A 49 -4.62 -9.50 23.51
CA LYS A 49 -3.34 -9.87 24.09
C LYS A 49 -3.49 -10.90 25.20
N ASP A 50 -4.71 -11.37 25.44
CA ASP A 50 -5.00 -12.33 26.50
C ASP A 50 -4.32 -13.66 26.17
N GLY A 51 -3.23 -13.94 26.89
CA GLY A 51 -2.49 -15.20 26.82
C GLY A 51 -1.34 -15.29 25.80
N LEU A 52 -1.14 -14.29 24.93
CA LEU A 52 -0.07 -14.30 23.92
C LEU A 52 1.15 -13.47 24.32
N ALA A 53 2.36 -14.02 24.10
CA ALA A 53 3.58 -13.25 24.29
C ALA A 53 3.64 -12.09 23.27
N LYS A 54 4.22 -10.94 23.66
CA LYS A 54 4.32 -9.73 22.81
C LYS A 54 4.90 -10.01 21.41
N ARG A 55 5.82 -10.98 21.31
CA ARG A 55 6.43 -11.40 20.03
C ARG A 55 5.44 -12.15 19.13
N GLU A 56 4.62 -13.02 19.69
CA GLU A 56 3.64 -13.82 18.95
C GLU A 56 2.51 -12.94 18.41
N ALA A 57 2.01 -12.01 19.24
CA ALA A 57 1.03 -11.02 18.80
C ALA A 57 1.57 -10.14 17.66
N SER A 58 2.83 -9.71 17.74
CA SER A 58 3.47 -8.94 16.67
C SER A 58 3.63 -9.74 15.37
N GLY A 59 4.00 -11.02 15.47
CA GLY A 59 4.14 -11.89 14.29
C GLY A 59 2.79 -12.20 13.64
N CYS A 60 1.74 -12.42 14.43
CA CYS A 60 0.38 -12.60 13.93
C CYS A 60 -0.11 -11.35 13.19
N TYR A 61 0.09 -10.17 13.77
CA TYR A 61 -0.25 -8.90 13.13
C TYR A 61 0.49 -8.70 11.80
N GLN A 62 1.80 -8.99 11.76
CA GLN A 62 2.58 -8.93 10.53
C GLN A 62 2.03 -9.87 9.46
N ARG A 63 1.67 -11.11 9.80
CA ARG A 63 1.07 -12.05 8.83
C ARG A 63 -0.26 -11.54 8.31
N LEU A 64 -1.14 -11.07 9.20
CA LEU A 64 -2.43 -10.51 8.81
C LEU A 64 -2.27 -9.32 7.85
N PHE A 65 -1.31 -8.44 8.11
CA PHE A 65 -0.99 -7.32 7.23
C PHE A 65 -0.57 -7.79 5.83
N HIS A 66 0.35 -8.77 5.74
CA HIS A 66 0.83 -9.26 4.46
C HIS A 66 -0.25 -10.00 3.67
N GLU A 67 -1.07 -10.82 4.32
CA GLU A 67 -2.22 -11.50 3.71
C GLU A 67 -3.24 -10.49 3.17
N ALA A 68 -3.58 -9.47 3.97
CA ALA A 68 -4.49 -8.41 3.53
C ALA A 68 -3.91 -7.65 2.32
N MET A 69 -2.64 -7.25 2.39
CA MET A 69 -1.96 -6.55 1.31
C MET A 69 -1.88 -7.40 0.03
N GLN A 70 -1.61 -8.70 0.16
CA GLN A 70 -1.59 -9.64 -0.96
C GLN A 70 -2.98 -9.71 -1.64
N HIS A 71 -4.06 -9.76 -0.85
CA HIS A 71 -5.41 -9.72 -1.39
C HIS A 71 -5.72 -8.40 -2.12
N ILE A 72 -5.34 -7.26 -1.54
CA ILE A 72 -5.60 -5.93 -2.11
C ILE A 72 -4.85 -5.72 -3.43
N VAL A 73 -3.60 -6.17 -3.52
CA VAL A 73 -2.75 -5.97 -4.71
C VAL A 73 -2.89 -7.08 -5.75
N SER A 74 -3.54 -8.20 -5.44
CA SER A 74 -3.74 -9.32 -6.37
C SER A 74 -4.31 -8.89 -7.73
N PRO A 75 -5.38 -8.05 -7.80
CA PRO A 75 -5.89 -7.57 -9.09
C PRO A 75 -4.87 -6.74 -9.88
N LEU A 76 -4.04 -5.96 -9.19
CA LEU A 76 -2.96 -5.18 -9.82
C LEU A 76 -1.86 -6.09 -10.36
N VAL A 77 -1.56 -7.21 -9.70
CA VAL A 77 -0.57 -8.19 -10.19
C VAL A 77 -1.07 -8.87 -11.47
N VAL A 78 -2.34 -9.24 -11.52
CA VAL A 78 -2.96 -9.82 -12.72
C VAL A 78 -2.97 -8.80 -13.86
N ALA A 79 -3.47 -7.58 -13.59
CA ALA A 79 -3.49 -6.50 -14.58
C ALA A 79 -2.09 -6.12 -15.07
N GLY A 80 -1.06 -6.17 -14.21
CA GLY A 80 0.32 -5.93 -14.62
C GLY A 80 0.89 -7.00 -15.56
N LYS A 81 0.47 -8.26 -15.41
CA LYS A 81 0.91 -9.39 -16.26
C LYS A 81 0.13 -9.44 -17.57
N ASP A 82 -1.18 -9.47 -17.51
CA ASP A 82 -2.06 -9.71 -18.65
C ASP A 82 -2.42 -8.40 -19.39
N GLY A 83 -2.22 -7.27 -18.71
CA GLY A 83 -2.68 -5.96 -19.15
C GLY A 83 -4.14 -5.73 -18.76
N ALA A 84 -4.56 -4.47 -18.78
CA ALA A 84 -5.93 -4.05 -18.54
C ALA A 84 -6.26 -2.86 -19.44
N GLU A 85 -7.52 -2.77 -19.86
CA GLU A 85 -8.04 -1.59 -20.56
C GLU A 85 -8.26 -0.45 -19.56
N MET A 86 -7.62 0.69 -19.81
CA MET A 86 -7.80 1.90 -19.01
C MET A 86 -8.03 3.12 -19.90
N ALA A 87 -9.01 3.93 -19.53
CA ALA A 87 -9.25 5.22 -20.17
C ALA A 87 -8.18 6.25 -19.75
N ASN A 88 -7.69 7.03 -20.69
CA ASN A 88 -6.86 8.20 -20.41
C ASN A 88 -7.74 9.43 -20.07
N ALA A 89 -7.11 10.58 -19.83
CA ALA A 89 -7.81 11.83 -19.56
C ALA A 89 -8.61 12.36 -20.77
N ASP A 90 -8.25 11.94 -21.98
CA ASP A 90 -8.91 12.32 -23.24
C ASP A 90 -10.09 11.40 -23.60
N GLY A 91 -10.36 10.38 -22.79
CA GLY A 91 -11.43 9.38 -23.02
C GLY A 91 -11.04 8.22 -23.94
N GLU A 92 -9.81 8.17 -24.45
CA GLU A 92 -9.30 7.03 -25.21
C GLU A 92 -8.99 5.85 -24.30
N VAL A 93 -9.46 4.66 -24.67
CA VAL A 93 -9.14 3.41 -23.99
C VAL A 93 -7.83 2.85 -24.53
N ARG A 94 -6.91 2.52 -23.63
CA ARG A 94 -5.62 1.91 -23.98
C ARG A 94 -5.41 0.62 -23.19
N HIS A 95 -4.84 -0.38 -23.85
CA HIS A 95 -4.35 -1.58 -23.16
C HIS A 95 -3.03 -1.26 -22.46
N VAL A 96 -3.01 -1.38 -21.14
CA VAL A 96 -1.89 -0.95 -20.29
C VAL A 96 -1.52 -2.01 -19.28
N HIS A 97 -0.25 -2.05 -18.90
CA HIS A 97 0.25 -2.93 -17.84
C HIS A 97 0.58 -2.09 -16.60
N PRO A 98 -0.36 -1.92 -15.65
CA PRO A 98 -0.09 -1.19 -14.41
C PRO A 98 0.90 -1.96 -13.56
N ILE A 99 1.99 -1.31 -13.14
CA ILE A 99 3.00 -1.90 -12.27
C ILE A 99 3.05 -1.13 -10.96
N LEU A 100 2.92 -1.86 -9.84
CA LEU A 100 3.14 -1.30 -8.51
C LEU A 100 4.65 -1.00 -8.35
N ALA A 101 4.99 0.28 -8.32
CA ALA A 101 6.38 0.76 -8.33
C ALA A 101 6.91 1.07 -6.93
N SER A 102 6.07 1.58 -6.03
CA SER A 102 6.53 1.99 -4.70
C SER A 102 5.45 1.93 -3.63
N TYR A 103 5.89 1.64 -2.40
CA TYR A 103 5.09 1.75 -1.19
C TYR A 103 5.72 2.85 -0.30
N VAL A 104 5.00 3.95 -0.13
CA VAL A 104 5.46 5.17 0.53
C VAL A 104 4.84 5.25 1.93
N THR A 105 5.65 4.94 2.94
CA THR A 105 5.25 5.04 4.35
C THR A 105 6.36 5.61 5.21
N ASP A 106 6.02 5.97 6.43
CA ASP A 106 6.95 6.33 7.49
C ASP A 106 7.72 5.11 8.04
N PHE A 107 8.74 5.39 8.86
CA PHE A 107 9.74 4.40 9.25
C PHE A 107 9.17 3.15 9.97
N PRO A 108 8.25 3.27 10.95
CA PRO A 108 7.67 2.10 11.61
C PRO A 108 6.94 1.15 10.63
N GLU A 109 6.22 1.72 9.68
CA GLU A 109 5.44 1.05 8.66
C GLU A 109 6.36 0.42 7.61
N GLN A 110 7.47 1.09 7.23
CA GLN A 110 8.51 0.47 6.41
C GLN A 110 9.12 -0.75 7.08
N CYS A 111 9.36 -0.71 8.39
CA CYS A 111 9.83 -1.88 9.14
C CYS A 111 8.77 -3.00 9.13
N MET A 112 7.49 -2.66 9.25
CA MET A 112 6.39 -3.64 9.18
C MET A 112 6.34 -4.35 7.81
N VAL A 113 6.38 -3.57 6.72
CA VAL A 113 6.28 -4.07 5.34
C VAL A 113 7.48 -4.90 4.93
N THR A 114 8.68 -4.55 5.41
CA THR A 114 9.91 -5.28 5.08
C THR A 114 10.22 -6.42 6.04
N CYS A 115 9.34 -6.68 7.02
CA CYS A 115 9.61 -7.59 8.14
C CYS A 115 10.94 -7.30 8.85
N SER A 116 11.35 -6.02 8.88
CA SER A 116 12.60 -5.59 9.51
C SER A 116 12.40 -5.35 11.00
N LYS A 117 13.43 -5.63 11.79
CA LYS A 117 13.42 -5.30 13.23
C LYS A 117 13.35 -3.77 13.38
N TYR A 118 12.49 -3.30 14.28
CA TYR A 118 12.42 -1.87 14.59
C TYR A 118 13.79 -1.33 15.00
N GLY A 119 14.19 -0.19 14.43
CA GLY A 119 15.50 0.41 14.65
C GLY A 119 16.62 -0.10 13.73
N THR A 120 16.33 -1.02 12.80
CA THR A 120 17.27 -1.40 11.73
C THR A 120 16.89 -0.70 10.42
N CYS A 121 17.88 -0.32 9.61
CA CYS A 121 17.64 0.30 8.31
C CYS A 121 17.05 -0.76 7.35
N PRO A 122 15.80 -0.62 6.88
CA PRO A 122 15.18 -1.59 5.97
C PRO A 122 15.79 -1.56 4.56
N LYS A 123 16.60 -0.54 4.25
CA LYS A 123 17.27 -0.35 2.94
C LYS A 123 18.73 -0.80 2.91
N CYS A 124 19.40 -0.86 4.06
CA CYS A 124 20.85 -0.99 4.18
C CYS A 124 21.28 -2.44 4.45
N ARG A 125 20.57 -3.41 3.87
CA ARG A 125 20.89 -4.84 4.02
C ARG A 125 22.02 -5.26 3.10
#